data_AF-A0A2V9H5Z1-F1
#
_entry.id   AF-A0A2V9H5Z1-F1
#
_cell.length_a   1.000
_cell.length_b   1.000
_cell.length_c   1.000
_cell.angle_alpha   90.00
_cell.angle_beta   90.00
_cell.angle_gamma   90.00
#
_symmetry.space_group_name_H-M   'P 1'
#
loop_
_entity.id
_entity.type
_entity.pdbx_description
1 polymer ?
#
loop_
_entity_poly.entity_id
_entity_poly.type
_entity_poly.pdbx_seq_one_letter_code
_entity_poly.pdbx_strand_id
1 'polypeptide(L)'
;VGHRRDQYQERRTNQNITLEVTSAVRALEEAKLSMEASKVALDLAQKSLRADERKYELGAETVFFVLDSQIVLAQAELNLVQSQVNFQLAVAQVDHATGDLLDHHHVQILDPHK
;
A
#
# COMPACT_ATOMS: atom_id res chain seq x y z
N VAL A 1 -28.92 34.74 12.84
CA VAL A 1 -27.61 34.74 12.12
C VAL A 1 -26.78 33.48 12.41
N GLY A 2 -26.83 32.91 13.62
CA GLY A 2 -26.12 31.65 13.96
C GLY A 2 -26.51 30.42 13.13
N HIS A 3 -27.81 30.11 13.01
CA HIS A 3 -28.27 28.85 12.40
C HIS A 3 -27.85 28.64 10.94
N ARG A 4 -27.74 29.73 10.16
CA ARG A 4 -27.26 29.64 8.77
C ARG A 4 -25.78 29.23 8.75
N ARG A 5 -24.98 29.84 9.64
CA ARG A 5 -23.55 29.56 9.79
C ARG A 5 -23.34 28.13 10.26
N ASP A 6 -24.15 27.65 11.20
CA ASP A 6 -24.11 26.27 11.70
C ASP A 6 -24.45 25.26 10.60
N GLN A 7 -25.51 25.50 9.81
CA GLN A 7 -25.87 24.66 8.66
C GLN A 7 -24.81 24.66 7.53
N TYR A 8 -24.05 25.75 7.38
CA TYR A 8 -22.93 25.77 6.42
C TYR A 8 -21.74 24.99 6.96
N GLN A 9 -21.44 25.06 8.26
CA GLN A 9 -20.38 24.27 8.87
C GLN A 9 -20.69 22.77 8.80
N GLU A 10 -21.90 22.35 9.15
CA GLU A 10 -22.34 20.95 9.08
C GLU A 10 -22.20 20.38 7.66
N ARG A 11 -22.67 21.13 6.65
CA ARG A 11 -22.53 20.73 5.24
C ARG A 11 -21.07 20.59 4.82
N ARG A 12 -20.19 21.50 5.25
CA ARG A 12 -18.76 21.42 4.94
C ARG A 12 -18.12 20.20 5.61
N THR A 13 -18.46 19.91 6.86
CA THR A 13 -17.98 18.72 7.57
C THR A 13 -18.41 17.44 6.86
N ASN A 14 -19.69 17.31 6.49
CA ASN A 14 -20.18 16.12 5.77
C ASN A 14 -19.49 15.94 4.41
N GLN A 15 -19.26 17.03 3.68
CA GLN A 15 -18.54 16.99 2.41
C GLN A 15 -17.08 16.56 2.59
N ASN A 16 -16.40 17.07 3.62
CA ASN A 16 -15.03 16.69 3.95
C ASN A 16 -14.94 15.20 4.32
N ILE A 17 -15.84 14.70 5.16
CA ILE A 17 -15.88 13.27 5.54
C ILE A 17 -16.12 12.40 4.30
N THR A 18 -17.08 12.77 3.45
CA THR A 18 -17.37 12.02 2.22
C THR A 18 -16.14 11.96 1.30
N LEU A 19 -15.43 13.08 1.16
CA LEU A 19 -14.22 13.17 0.35
C LEU A 19 -13.10 12.33 0.95
N GLU A 20 -12.90 12.38 2.27
CA GLU A 20 -11.88 11.63 2.99
C GLU A 20 -12.10 10.11 2.84
N VAL A 21 -13.31 9.63 3.09
CA VAL A 21 -13.68 8.21 2.92
C VAL A 21 -13.49 7.77 1.48
N THR A 22 -13.97 8.55 0.51
CA THR A 22 -13.83 8.21 -0.91
C THR A 22 -12.37 8.15 -1.33
N SER A 23 -11.54 9.08 -0.84
CA SER A 23 -10.10 9.11 -1.11
C SER A 23 -9.40 7.91 -0.49
N ALA A 24 -9.71 7.56 0.76
CA ALA A 24 -9.12 6.42 1.45
C ALA A 24 -9.43 5.09 0.76
N VAL A 25 -10.69 4.87 0.35
CA VAL A 25 -11.10 3.66 -0.37
C VAL A 25 -10.38 3.53 -1.70
N ARG A 26 -10.23 4.63 -2.45
CA ARG A 26 -9.47 4.63 -3.70
C ARG A 26 -7.99 4.34 -3.47
N ALA A 27 -7.38 4.96 -2.47
CA ALA A 27 -5.99 4.70 -2.11
C ALA A 27 -5.75 3.24 -1.72
N LEU A 28 -6.69 2.60 -1.02
CA LEU A 28 -6.64 1.17 -0.70
C LEU A 28 -6.70 0.30 -1.96
N GLU A 29 -7.59 0.60 -2.90
CA GLU A 29 -7.69 -0.12 -4.17
C GLU A 29 -6.41 0.02 -4.99
N GLU A 30 -5.87 1.23 -5.10
CA GLU A 30 -4.59 1.50 -5.77
C GLU A 30 -3.42 0.75 -5.12
N ALA A 31 -3.32 0.79 -3.78
CA ALA A 31 -2.28 0.09 -3.04
C ALA A 31 -2.37 -1.44 -3.23
N LYS A 32 -3.58 -1.99 -3.28
CA LYS A 32 -3.81 -3.41 -3.57
C LYS A 32 -3.31 -3.78 -4.97
N LEU A 33 -3.68 -2.98 -5.98
CA LEU A 33 -3.22 -3.21 -7.36
C LEU A 33 -1.70 -3.08 -7.49
N SER A 34 -1.09 -2.11 -6.80
CA SER A 34 0.37 -1.94 -6.74
C SER A 34 1.09 -3.12 -6.10
N MET A 35 0.52 -3.69 -5.03
CA MET A 35 1.04 -4.90 -4.40
C MET A 35 0.96 -6.10 -5.35
N GLU A 36 -0.17 -6.31 -6.03
CA GLU A 36 -0.30 -7.41 -7.01
C GLU A 36 0.68 -7.25 -8.18
N ALA A 37 0.87 -6.03 -8.69
CA ALA A 37 1.88 -5.76 -9.72
C ALA A 37 3.30 -6.07 -9.23
N SER A 38 3.60 -5.73 -7.97
CA SER A 38 4.91 -6.03 -7.37
C SER A 38 5.15 -7.54 -7.20
N LYS A 39 4.10 -8.32 -6.91
CA LYS A 39 4.20 -9.80 -6.89
C LYS A 39 4.54 -10.38 -8.25
N VAL A 40 3.90 -9.87 -9.32
CA VAL A 40 4.19 -10.30 -10.70
C VAL A 40 5.61 -9.91 -11.11
N ALA A 41 6.06 -8.70 -10.74
CA ALA A 41 7.43 -8.26 -10.99
C ALA A 41 8.47 -9.15 -10.28
N LEU A 42 8.19 -9.58 -9.05
CA LEU A 42 9.04 -10.52 -8.31
C LEU A 42 9.13 -11.88 -9.01
N ASP A 43 8.00 -12.46 -9.40
CA ASP A 43 7.97 -13.74 -10.13
C ASP A 43 8.75 -13.65 -11.46
N LEU A 44 8.62 -12.54 -12.18
CA LEU A 44 9.41 -12.30 -13.39
C LEU A 44 10.90 -12.22 -13.09
N ALA A 45 11.32 -11.45 -12.08
CA ALA A 45 12.73 -11.32 -11.71
C ALA A 45 13.35 -12.67 -11.29
N GLN A 46 12.60 -13.49 -10.56
CA GLN A 46 13.03 -14.85 -10.19
C GLN A 46 13.22 -15.75 -11.42
N LYS A 47 12.33 -15.67 -12.40
CA LYS A 47 12.44 -16.43 -13.66
C LYS A 47 13.62 -15.96 -14.51
N SER A 48 13.86 -14.65 -14.58
CA SER A 48 15.02 -14.08 -15.28
C SER A 48 16.33 -14.54 -14.66
N LEU A 49 16.45 -14.47 -13.32
CA LEU A 49 17.64 -14.97 -12.63
C LEU A 49 17.92 -16.44 -12.96
N ARG A 50 16.91 -17.31 -12.88
CA ARG A 50 17.07 -18.74 -13.24
C ARG A 50 17.50 -18.93 -14.70
N ALA A 51 17.00 -18.10 -15.61
CA ALA A 51 17.37 -18.18 -17.01
C ALA A 51 18.84 -17.80 -17.23
N ASP A 52 19.31 -16.74 -16.57
CA ASP A 52 20.69 -16.25 -16.70
C ASP A 52 21.69 -17.16 -15.99
N GLU A 53 21.33 -17.70 -14.82
CA GLU A 53 22.08 -18.77 -14.16
C GLU A 53 22.26 -19.96 -15.10
N ARG A 54 21.18 -20.38 -15.79
CA ARG A 54 21.25 -21.50 -16.72
C ARG A 54 22.12 -21.22 -17.94
N LYS A 55 22.04 -20.02 -18.52
CA LYS A 55 22.90 -19.65 -19.65
C LYS A 55 24.37 -19.58 -19.23
N TYR A 56 24.65 -19.06 -18.03
CA TYR A 56 25.99 -19.02 -17.47
C TYR A 56 26.57 -20.43 -17.26
N GLU A 57 25.80 -21.35 -16.68
CA GLU A 57 26.19 -22.77 -16.53
C GLU A 57 26.52 -23.45 -17.87
N LEU A 58 25.82 -23.05 -18.94
CA LEU A 58 26.04 -23.55 -20.30
C LEU A 58 27.18 -22.82 -21.02
N GLY A 59 27.81 -21.83 -20.39
CA GLY A 59 28.87 -21.00 -20.98
C GLY A 59 28.38 -20.03 -22.06
N ALA A 60 27.07 -19.80 -22.17
CA ALA A 60 26.44 -18.95 -23.17
C ALA A 60 26.36 -17.47 -22.74
N GLU A 61 26.65 -17.16 -21.48
CA GLU A 61 26.58 -15.81 -20.92
C GLU A 61 27.66 -15.63 -19.84
N THR A 62 28.00 -14.39 -19.50
CA THR A 62 29.00 -14.07 -18.48
C THR A 62 28.34 -13.96 -17.09
N VAL A 63 29.12 -14.19 -16.03
CA VAL A 63 28.64 -14.07 -14.64
C VAL A 63 28.09 -12.68 -14.30
N PHE A 64 28.49 -11.65 -15.06
CA PHE A 64 27.98 -10.29 -14.91
C PHE A 64 26.44 -10.23 -15.01
N PHE A 65 25.84 -10.94 -15.96
CA PHE A 65 24.39 -10.93 -16.15
C PHE A 65 23.65 -11.63 -15.01
N VAL A 66 24.24 -12.67 -14.42
CA VAL A 66 23.70 -13.31 -13.21
C VAL A 66 23.68 -12.32 -12.05
N LEU A 67 24.77 -11.57 -11.85
CA LEU A 67 24.85 -10.55 -10.81
C LEU A 67 23.86 -9.40 -11.04
N ASP A 68 23.70 -8.95 -12.28
CA ASP A 68 22.70 -7.92 -12.64
C ASP A 68 21.27 -8.41 -12.34
N SER A 69 20.93 -9.63 -12.74
CA SER A 69 19.63 -10.24 -12.45
C SER A 69 19.39 -10.46 -10.95
N GLN A 70 20.43 -10.73 -10.15
CA GLN A 70 20.33 -10.77 -8.68
C GLN A 70 20.01 -9.39 -8.08
N ILE A 71 20.59 -8.31 -8.61
CA ILE A 71 20.27 -6.93 -8.18
C ILE A 71 18.81 -6.60 -8.52
N VAL A 72 18.35 -6.95 -9.72
CA VAL A 72 16.96 -6.76 -10.13
C VAL A 72 16.00 -7.53 -9.23
N LEU A 73 16.32 -8.78 -8.89
CA LEU A 73 15.54 -9.59 -7.94
C LEU A 73 15.45 -8.91 -6.57
N ALA A 74 16.59 -8.49 -6.01
CA ALA A 74 16.62 -7.82 -4.70
C ALA A 74 15.78 -6.53 -4.70
N GLN A 75 15.81 -5.75 -5.79
CA GLN A 75 14.98 -4.55 -5.92
C GLN A 75 13.49 -4.89 -6.03
N ALA A 76 13.13 -5.97 -6.73
CA ALA A 76 11.74 -6.44 -6.82
C ALA A 76 11.21 -6.92 -5.46
N GLU A 77 12.04 -7.61 -4.67
CA GLU A 77 11.71 -8.01 -3.29
C GLU A 77 11.48 -6.79 -2.40
N LEU A 78 12.36 -5.79 -2.45
CA LEU A 78 12.20 -4.54 -1.72
C LEU A 78 10.89 -3.82 -2.09
N ASN A 79 10.57 -3.74 -3.38
CA ASN A 79 9.34 -3.11 -3.87
C ASN A 79 8.09 -3.86 -3.40
N LEU A 80 8.13 -5.19 -3.34
CA LEU A 80 7.04 -5.99 -2.80
C LEU A 80 6.81 -5.70 -1.31
N VAL A 81 7.88 -5.64 -0.52
CA VAL A 81 7.75 -5.30 0.91
C VAL A 81 7.18 -3.90 1.09
N GLN A 82 7.66 -2.91 0.34
CA GLN A 82 7.16 -1.55 0.44
C GLN A 82 5.68 -1.45 0.03
N SER A 83 5.27 -2.16 -1.03
CA SER A 83 3.86 -2.17 -1.46
C SER A 83 2.94 -2.87 -0.47
N GLN A 84 3.40 -3.93 0.21
CA GLN A 84 2.67 -4.55 1.31
C GLN A 84 2.47 -3.61 2.50
N VAL A 85 3.52 -2.87 2.88
CA VAL A 85 3.43 -1.85 3.94
C VAL A 85 2.44 -0.74 3.55
N ASN A 86 2.50 -0.26 2.31
CA ASN A 86 1.59 0.77 1.82
C ASN A 86 0.14 0.29 1.79
N PHE A 87 -0.10 -0.98 1.41
CA PHE A 87 -1.43 -1.58 1.48
C PHE A 87 -1.98 -1.61 2.91
N GLN A 88 -1.17 -2.03 3.89
CA GLN A 88 -1.56 -2.00 5.30
C GLN A 88 -1.84 -0.59 5.81
N LEU A 89 -1.04 0.40 5.41
CA LEU A 89 -1.31 1.78 5.76
C LEU A 89 -2.63 2.28 5.15
N ALA A 90 -2.93 1.90 3.91
CA ALA A 90 -4.17 2.26 3.26
C ALA A 90 -5.40 1.61 3.92
N VAL A 91 -5.28 0.38 4.42
CA VAL A 91 -6.32 -0.25 5.25
C VAL A 91 -6.57 0.59 6.49
N ALA A 92 -5.52 0.93 7.23
CA ALA A 92 -5.65 1.77 8.43
C ALA A 92 -6.24 3.17 8.12
N GLN A 93 -5.96 3.74 6.94
CA GLN A 93 -6.57 5.01 6.53
C GLN A 93 -8.07 4.89 6.25
N VAL A 94 -8.53 3.77 5.69
CA VAL A 94 -9.97 3.51 5.51
C VAL A 94 -10.65 3.34 6.86
N ASP A 95 -10.04 2.60 7.77
CA ASP A 95 -10.55 2.42 9.13
C ASP A 95 -10.63 3.76 9.87
N HIS A 96 -9.64 4.64 9.68
CA HIS A 96 -9.65 6.01 10.22
C HIS A 96 -10.79 6.85 9.64
N ALA A 97 -10.93 6.88 8.31
CA ALA A 97 -11.92 7.72 7.64
C ALA A 97 -13.37 7.27 7.93
N THR A 98 -13.58 5.98 8.19
CA THR A 98 -14.90 5.42 8.54
C THR A 98 -15.24 5.54 10.03
N GLY A 99 -14.26 5.93 10.86
CA GLY A 99 -14.43 6.04 12.31
C GLY A 99 -14.34 4.70 13.04
N ASP A 100 -14.05 3.61 12.35
CA ASP A 100 -13.94 2.25 12.90
C ASP A 100 -12.53 1.93 13.42
N LEU A 101 -11.54 2.81 13.19
CA LEU A 101 -10.14 2.58 13.55
C LEU A 101 -9.93 2.21 15.03
N LEU A 102 -10.60 2.92 15.93
CA LEU A 102 -10.44 2.70 17.37
C LEU A 102 -11.11 1.40 17.80
N ASP A 103 -12.25 1.06 17.22
CA ASP A 103 -12.98 -0.18 17.50
C ASP A 103 -12.22 -1.40 16.91
N HIS A 104 -11.75 -1.31 15.65
CA HIS A 104 -10.99 -2.38 14.99
C HIS A 104 -9.65 -2.67 15.68
N HIS A 105 -8.94 -1.63 16.14
CA HIS A 105 -7.70 -1.78 16.90
C HIS A 105 -7.90 -1.92 18.42
N HIS A 106 -9.15 -2.02 18.89
CA HIS A 106 -9.50 -2.19 20.31
C HIS A 106 -8.87 -1.11 21.22
N VAL A 107 -8.72 0.10 20.71
CA VAL A 107 -8.17 1.24 21.45
C VAL A 107 -9.31 1.97 22.16
N GLN A 108 -9.42 1.77 23.47
CA GLN A 108 -10.37 2.50 24.31
C GLN A 108 -9.84 3.91 24.60
N ILE A 109 -10.60 4.93 24.23
CA ILE A 109 -10.36 6.28 24.76
C ILE A 109 -10.80 6.26 26.22
N LEU A 110 -9.84 6.21 27.14
CA LEU A 110 -10.08 6.47 28.56
C LEU A 110 -10.48 7.93 28.70
N ASP A 111 -11.77 8.16 28.92
CA ASP A 111 -12.33 9.48 29.17
C ASP A 111 -11.76 10.03 30.50
N PRO A 112 -11.00 11.14 30.51
CA PRO A 112 -10.36 11.67 31.73
C PRO A 112 -11.34 12.31 32.73
N HIS A 113 -12.65 12.16 32.51
CA HIS A 113 -13.71 12.64 33.39
C HIS A 113 -14.58 11.48 33.91
N LYS A 114 -13.99 10.64 34.77
CA LYS A 114 -14.71 9.88 35.81
C LYS A 114 -13.95 9.95 37.12
#